data_AF-A0A820GXK3-F1
#
_entry.id   AF-A0A820GXK3-F1
#
_cell.length_a   1.000
_cell.length_b   1.000
_cell.length_c   1.000
_cell.angle_alpha   90.00
_cell.angle_beta   90.00
_cell.angle_gamma   90.00
#
_symmetry.space_group_name_H-M   'P 1'
#
loop_
_entity.id
_entity.type
_entity.pdbx_description
1 polymer ?
#
loop_
_entity_poly.entity_id
_entity_poly.type
_entity_poly.pdbx_seq_one_letter_code
_entity_poly.pdbx_strand_id
1 'polypeptide(L)'
;MRDYRTRDSNKLKVIPSLVGDDAEWKEPIQNSETQTKFIMSLIEFAKSQDTDGLDFDWEYSCSDYKSLYNQFIKELHLAVQETFGDGFLLTTAVGAGKNTIDDCYEIEPLGQLLDLIHLMTYNYHSIYDKQTGYSSSIYPKSIEKGEAQQFNTEWSAAYLIE
;
A
#
# COMPACT_ATOMS: atom_id res chain seq x y z
N MET A 1 21.58 -18.33 16.70
CA MET A 1 20.77 -17.68 15.65
C MET A 1 21.68 -17.49 14.45
N ARG A 2 21.30 -17.95 13.25
CA ARG A 2 22.10 -17.69 12.05
C ARG A 2 21.90 -16.23 11.67
N ASP A 3 22.97 -15.46 11.73
CA ASP A 3 23.01 -14.10 11.23
C ASP A 3 23.08 -14.16 9.70
N TYR A 4 21.93 -13.90 9.05
CA TYR A 4 21.82 -13.83 7.59
C TYR A 4 22.16 -12.42 7.06
N ARG A 5 22.63 -11.50 7.91
CA ARG A 5 22.87 -10.09 7.53
C ARG A 5 24.30 -9.88 7.06
N THR A 6 24.68 -10.48 5.94
CA THR A 6 25.74 -9.89 5.12
C THR A 6 25.07 -8.88 4.18
N ARG A 7 24.85 -7.64 4.65
CA ARG A 7 24.63 -6.48 3.78
C ARG A 7 25.94 -6.19 3.02
N ASP A 8 26.34 -7.13 2.16
CA ASP A 8 27.59 -7.07 1.39
C ASP A 8 27.42 -6.26 0.09
N SER A 9 26.20 -5.74 -0.15
CA SER A 9 25.92 -4.76 -1.18
C SER A 9 25.33 -3.50 -0.55
N ASN A 10 26.04 -2.38 -0.67
CA ASN A 10 25.60 -1.06 -0.20
C ASN A 10 24.36 -0.49 -0.93
N LYS A 11 23.55 -1.35 -1.58
CA LYS A 11 22.42 -0.96 -2.43
C LYS A 11 21.11 -1.69 -2.10
N LEU A 12 21.14 -2.81 -1.38
CA LEU A 12 19.93 -3.53 -1.01
C LEU A 12 19.19 -2.81 0.12
N LYS A 13 17.87 -2.68 -0.01
CA LYS A 13 16.97 -2.07 0.97
C LYS A 13 15.95 -3.12 1.43
N VAL A 14 15.72 -3.22 2.74
CA VAL A 14 14.76 -4.16 3.33
C VAL A 14 13.60 -3.38 3.93
N ILE A 15 12.41 -3.55 3.35
CA ILE A 15 11.16 -2.88 3.74
C ILE A 15 10.15 -3.97 4.11
N PRO A 16 9.85 -4.18 5.40
CA PRO A 16 8.80 -5.10 5.82
C PRO A 16 7.40 -4.52 5.54
N SER A 17 6.55 -5.35 4.95
CA SER A 17 5.14 -5.04 4.71
C SER A 17 4.25 -5.50 5.85
N LEU A 18 3.39 -4.60 6.32
CA LEU A 18 2.27 -4.90 7.19
C LEU A 18 1.03 -5.05 6.33
N VAL A 19 0.68 -6.30 6.04
CA VAL A 19 -0.46 -6.69 5.20
C VAL A 19 -1.64 -7.06 6.08
N GLY A 20 -2.84 -6.57 5.75
CA GLY A 20 -4.06 -6.93 6.45
C GLY A 20 -5.29 -6.21 5.89
N ASP A 21 -6.45 -6.52 6.45
CA ASP A 21 -7.72 -5.94 6.05
C ASP A 21 -8.38 -5.19 7.20
N ASP A 22 -9.67 -4.93 7.05
CA ASP A 22 -10.52 -4.30 8.04
C ASP A 22 -10.46 -4.95 9.44
N ALA A 23 -10.28 -6.28 9.51
CA ALA A 23 -10.19 -7.02 10.76
C ALA A 23 -8.94 -6.67 11.55
N GLU A 24 -7.81 -6.47 10.88
CA GLU A 24 -6.54 -6.11 11.51
C GLU A 24 -6.42 -4.61 11.77
N TRP A 25 -6.89 -3.76 10.85
CA TRP A 25 -6.48 -2.36 10.83
C TRP A 25 -7.49 -1.37 11.41
N LYS A 26 -8.76 -1.72 11.53
CA LYS A 26 -9.77 -0.80 12.09
C LYS A 26 -9.47 -0.39 13.52
N GLU A 27 -9.23 -1.35 14.40
CA GLU A 27 -9.02 -1.06 15.84
C GLU A 27 -7.75 -0.23 16.09
N PRO A 28 -6.59 -0.57 15.49
CA PRO A 28 -5.37 0.20 15.69
C PRO A 28 -5.43 1.61 15.10
N ILE A 29 -6.30 1.89 14.11
CA ILE A 29 -6.29 3.18 13.39
C ILE A 29 -7.44 4.11 13.79
N GLN A 30 -8.62 3.58 14.12
CA GLN A 30 -9.83 4.40 14.31
C GLN A 30 -9.79 5.34 15.53
N ASN A 31 -8.97 5.05 16.54
CA ASN A 31 -8.90 5.81 17.78
C ASN A 31 -7.52 6.45 17.92
N SER A 32 -7.45 7.73 18.32
CA SER A 32 -6.18 8.47 18.39
C SER A 32 -5.17 7.85 19.37
N GLU A 33 -5.63 7.26 20.48
CA GLU A 33 -4.77 6.61 21.46
C GLU A 33 -4.22 5.29 20.93
N THR A 34 -5.06 4.46 20.30
CA THR A 34 -4.63 3.18 19.70
C THR A 34 -3.71 3.44 18.51
N GLN A 35 -4.02 4.44 17.69
CA GLN A 35 -3.22 4.88 16.55
C GLN A 35 -1.83 5.33 16.97
N THR A 36 -1.74 6.18 18.00
CA THR A 36 -0.44 6.63 18.52
C THR A 36 0.38 5.44 19.02
N LYS A 37 -0.22 4.52 19.79
CA LYS A 37 0.47 3.32 20.28
C LYS A 37 0.93 2.42 19.14
N PHE A 38 0.10 2.26 18.11
CA PHE A 38 0.41 1.44 16.96
C PHE A 38 1.58 2.03 16.16
N ILE A 39 1.55 3.32 15.84
CA ILE A 39 2.65 4.03 15.16
C ILE A 39 3.96 3.86 15.96
N MET A 40 3.93 4.09 17.27
CA MET A 40 5.14 3.94 18.11
C MET A 40 5.66 2.48 18.11
N SER A 41 4.76 1.50 18.06
CA SER A 41 5.13 0.09 17.91
C SER A 41 5.80 -0.20 16.56
N LEU A 42 5.33 0.41 15.46
CA LEU A 42 5.96 0.29 14.13
C LEU A 42 7.36 0.91 14.12
N ILE A 43 7.51 2.08 14.72
CA ILE A 43 8.79 2.77 14.84
C ILE A 43 9.79 1.93 15.65
N GLU A 44 9.36 1.38 16.79
CA GLU A 44 10.23 0.53 17.62
C GLU A 44 10.58 -0.78 16.90
N PHE A 45 9.63 -1.37 16.17
CA PHE A 45 9.88 -2.54 15.33
C PHE A 45 10.95 -2.22 14.27
N ALA A 46 10.79 -1.14 13.50
CA ALA A 46 11.75 -0.72 12.48
C ALA A 46 13.17 -0.50 13.06
N LYS A 47 13.27 0.15 14.22
CA LYS A 47 14.55 0.31 14.95
C LYS A 47 15.15 -1.04 15.34
N SER A 48 14.37 -1.88 16.01
CA SER A 48 14.84 -3.15 16.55
C SER A 48 15.29 -4.11 15.45
N GLN A 49 14.64 -4.04 14.30
CA GLN A 49 14.95 -4.89 13.16
C GLN A 49 15.99 -4.28 12.22
N ASP A 50 16.36 -3.00 12.41
CA ASP A 50 17.29 -2.25 11.56
C ASP A 50 16.86 -2.26 10.09
N THR A 51 15.59 -1.91 9.84
CA THR A 51 14.99 -1.91 8.50
C THR A 51 15.32 -0.62 7.76
N ASP A 52 15.17 -0.64 6.44
CA ASP A 52 15.38 0.53 5.58
C ASP A 52 14.09 1.30 5.29
N GLY A 53 12.95 0.78 5.74
CA GLY A 53 11.64 1.36 5.49
C GLY A 53 10.52 0.64 6.24
N LEU A 54 9.29 1.05 5.96
CA LEU A 54 8.04 0.38 6.29
C LEU A 54 7.10 0.42 5.07
N ASP A 55 6.36 -0.66 4.85
CA ASP A 55 5.30 -0.73 3.85
C ASP A 55 3.98 -1.05 4.57
N PHE A 56 2.97 -0.21 4.40
CA PHE A 56 1.66 -0.40 5.05
C PHE A 56 0.61 -0.73 4.00
N ASP A 57 0.11 -1.96 4.01
CA ASP A 57 -0.73 -2.55 2.98
C ASP A 57 -2.09 -2.94 3.57
N TRP A 58 -3.03 -1.99 3.54
CA TRP A 58 -4.42 -2.22 3.90
C TRP A 58 -5.21 -2.56 2.65
N GLU A 59 -5.72 -3.80 2.59
CA GLU A 59 -6.57 -4.31 1.51
C GLU A 59 -8.05 -4.48 1.93
N TYR A 60 -8.94 -3.48 1.84
CA TYR A 60 -8.75 -2.09 1.43
C TYR A 60 -9.53 -1.14 2.34
N SER A 61 -8.99 0.05 2.61
CA SER A 61 -9.58 1.06 3.49
C SER A 61 -10.71 1.87 2.83
N CYS A 62 -11.77 1.21 2.36
CA CYS A 62 -12.79 1.84 1.54
C CYS A 62 -13.86 2.60 2.34
N SER A 63 -14.60 3.48 1.65
CA SER A 63 -15.74 4.21 2.20
C SER A 63 -15.34 5.06 3.43
N ASP A 64 -15.94 4.84 4.59
CA ASP A 64 -15.73 5.65 5.80
C ASP A 64 -14.29 5.58 6.33
N TYR A 65 -13.48 4.62 5.87
CA TYR A 65 -12.09 4.45 6.29
C TYR A 65 -11.07 5.14 5.36
N LYS A 66 -11.49 5.68 4.22
CA LYS A 66 -10.60 6.35 3.26
C LYS A 66 -9.83 7.49 3.91
N SER A 67 -10.53 8.46 4.52
CA SER A 67 -9.85 9.60 5.13
C SER A 67 -9.07 9.20 6.41
N LEU A 68 -9.51 8.17 7.13
CA LEU A 68 -8.79 7.62 8.28
C LEU A 68 -7.43 7.02 7.86
N TYR A 69 -7.41 6.29 6.75
CA TYR A 69 -6.17 5.74 6.19
C TYR A 69 -5.18 6.83 5.80
N ASN A 70 -5.64 7.86 5.09
CA ASN A 70 -4.79 8.99 4.67
C ASN A 70 -4.24 9.75 5.87
N GLN A 71 -5.07 9.98 6.90
CA GLN A 71 -4.61 10.58 8.13
C GLN A 71 -3.57 9.71 8.84
N PHE A 72 -3.79 8.40 8.92
CA PHE A 72 -2.84 7.47 9.51
C PHE A 72 -1.47 7.49 8.81
N ILE A 73 -1.46 7.43 7.47
CA ILE A 73 -0.22 7.51 6.70
C ILE A 73 0.52 8.82 6.95
N LYS A 74 -0.21 9.93 7.10
CA LYS A 74 0.38 11.23 7.45
C LYS A 74 1.05 11.21 8.83
N GLU A 75 0.37 10.70 9.85
CA GLU A 75 0.95 10.61 11.20
C GLU A 75 2.14 9.64 11.25
N LEU A 76 2.05 8.52 10.51
CA LEU A 76 3.16 7.58 10.37
C LEU A 76 4.37 8.22 9.66
N HIS A 77 4.14 8.98 8.59
CA HIS A 77 5.17 9.74 7.90
C HIS A 77 5.87 10.71 8.85
N LEU A 78 5.12 11.48 9.64
CA LEU A 78 5.71 12.41 10.62
C LEU A 78 6.58 11.69 11.65
N ALA A 79 6.11 10.56 12.19
CA ALA A 79 6.88 9.77 13.16
C ALA A 79 8.14 9.15 12.56
N VAL A 80 8.07 8.70 11.30
CA VAL A 80 9.21 8.20 10.53
C VAL A 80 10.24 9.30 10.33
N GLN A 81 9.81 10.49 9.87
CA GLN A 81 10.68 11.63 9.63
C GLN A 81 11.35 12.13 10.92
N GLU A 82 10.61 12.22 12.02
CA GLU A 82 11.17 12.61 13.32
C GLU A 82 12.23 11.61 13.81
N THR A 83 12.02 10.32 13.54
CA THR A 83 12.86 9.26 14.10
C THR A 83 14.09 8.94 13.26
N PHE A 84 13.90 8.79 11.94
CA PHE A 84 14.91 8.27 11.03
C PHE A 84 15.45 9.35 10.08
N GLY A 85 14.72 10.46 9.91
CA GLY A 85 15.04 11.52 8.96
C GLY A 85 14.96 11.05 7.51
N ASP A 86 15.68 11.76 6.64
CA ASP A 86 15.72 11.47 5.22
C ASP A 86 16.35 10.09 4.92
N GLY A 87 15.73 9.34 4.02
CA GLY A 87 16.27 8.08 3.49
C GLY A 87 15.71 6.80 4.12
N PHE A 88 14.82 6.91 5.11
CA PHE A 88 13.95 5.81 5.53
C PHE A 88 12.69 5.80 4.67
N LEU A 89 12.42 4.68 4.03
CA LEU A 89 11.37 4.58 3.02
C LEU A 89 10.00 4.31 3.65
N LEU A 90 8.98 5.06 3.27
CA LEU A 90 7.59 4.76 3.59
C LEU A 90 6.82 4.47 2.30
N THR A 91 6.25 3.26 2.21
CA THR A 91 5.54 2.80 1.01
C THR A 91 4.18 2.22 1.36
N THR A 92 3.35 2.01 0.34
CA THR A 92 2.09 1.28 0.44
C THR A 92 1.81 0.53 -0.84
N ALA A 93 1.00 -0.53 -0.77
CA ALA A 93 0.37 -1.12 -1.93
C ALA A 93 -1.09 -0.65 -2.07
N VAL A 94 -1.51 -0.37 -3.31
CA VAL A 94 -2.87 0.08 -3.61
C VAL A 94 -3.52 -0.81 -4.67
N GLY A 95 -4.82 -1.07 -4.49
CA GLY A 95 -5.61 -1.81 -5.49
C GLY A 95 -5.70 -1.07 -6.82
N ALA A 96 -5.71 -1.82 -7.92
CA ALA A 96 -5.64 -1.26 -9.27
C ALA A 96 -7.01 -1.02 -9.96
N GLY A 97 -8.11 -1.43 -9.32
CA GLY A 97 -9.45 -1.22 -9.86
C GLY A 97 -9.93 0.22 -9.65
N LYS A 98 -10.64 0.80 -10.64
CA LYS A 98 -11.18 2.17 -10.56
C LYS A 98 -11.90 2.46 -9.24
N ASN A 99 -12.87 1.61 -8.89
CA ASN A 99 -13.67 1.79 -7.68
C ASN A 99 -12.80 1.70 -6.41
N THR A 100 -11.81 0.82 -6.38
CA THR A 100 -10.88 0.73 -5.25
C THR A 100 -10.02 1.98 -5.14
N ILE A 101 -9.50 2.49 -6.25
CA ILE A 101 -8.72 3.74 -6.28
C ILE A 101 -9.58 4.90 -5.75
N ASP A 102 -10.79 5.04 -6.25
CA ASP A 102 -11.70 6.14 -5.90
C ASP A 102 -12.21 6.05 -4.46
N ASP A 103 -12.63 4.87 -4.01
CA ASP A 103 -13.37 4.72 -2.75
C ASP A 103 -12.45 4.51 -1.54
N CYS A 104 -11.18 4.16 -1.75
CA CYS A 104 -10.31 3.71 -0.66
C CYS A 104 -9.09 4.61 -0.39
N TYR A 105 -8.72 5.49 -1.34
CA TYR A 105 -7.50 6.30 -1.22
C TYR A 105 -7.67 7.76 -1.66
N GLU A 106 -6.91 8.68 -1.04
CA GLU A 106 -6.73 10.05 -1.53
C GLU A 106 -5.32 10.11 -2.13
N ILE A 107 -5.21 9.74 -3.42
CA ILE A 107 -3.91 9.46 -4.06
C ILE A 107 -2.97 10.65 -4.06
N GLU A 108 -3.46 11.86 -4.34
CA GLU A 108 -2.62 13.06 -4.37
C GLU A 108 -1.98 13.36 -2.99
N PRO A 109 -2.73 13.41 -1.86
CA PRO A 109 -2.13 13.49 -0.52
C PRO A 109 -1.13 12.36 -0.21
N LEU A 110 -1.42 11.11 -0.57
CA LEU A 110 -0.49 9.99 -0.34
C LEU A 110 0.81 10.17 -1.12
N GLY A 111 0.73 10.61 -2.37
CA GLY A 111 1.89 10.86 -3.23
C GLY A 111 2.81 11.97 -2.74
N GLN A 112 2.36 12.82 -1.81
CA GLN A 112 3.20 13.83 -1.15
C GLN A 112 3.93 13.29 0.09
N LEU A 113 3.48 12.16 0.65
CA LEU A 113 3.96 11.60 1.91
C LEU A 113 4.81 10.34 1.72
N LEU A 114 4.51 9.56 0.68
CA LEU A 114 5.11 8.25 0.43
C LEU A 114 6.26 8.35 -0.58
N ASP A 115 7.29 7.53 -0.37
CA ASP A 115 8.40 7.40 -1.31
C ASP A 115 7.98 6.61 -2.56
N LEU A 116 7.15 5.58 -2.38
CA LEU A 116 6.63 4.73 -3.46
C LEU A 116 5.21 4.25 -3.16
N ILE A 117 4.42 4.13 -4.23
CA ILE A 117 3.11 3.48 -4.22
C ILE A 117 3.18 2.26 -5.15
N HIS A 118 3.00 1.06 -4.59
CA HIS A 118 2.98 -0.20 -5.32
C HIS A 118 1.57 -0.46 -5.86
N LEU A 119 1.33 -0.15 -7.14
CA LEU A 119 0.05 -0.43 -7.79
C LEU A 119 -0.11 -1.93 -8.09
N MET A 120 -1.09 -2.57 -7.45
CA MET A 120 -1.35 -4.01 -7.54
C MET A 120 -2.11 -4.38 -8.82
N THR A 121 -1.44 -4.28 -9.97
CA THR A 121 -2.00 -4.56 -11.31
C THR A 121 -2.11 -6.07 -11.63
N TYR A 122 -2.70 -6.80 -10.69
CA TYR A 122 -2.96 -8.24 -10.77
C TYR A 122 -4.32 -8.57 -10.11
N ASN A 123 -4.73 -9.84 -10.18
CA ASN A 123 -6.04 -10.30 -9.71
C ASN A 123 -7.24 -9.60 -10.38
N TYR A 124 -7.06 -9.10 -11.60
CA TYR A 124 -8.12 -8.48 -12.39
C TYR A 124 -9.31 -9.40 -12.68
N HIS A 125 -9.04 -10.71 -12.74
CA HIS A 125 -10.04 -11.75 -12.97
C HIS A 125 -9.87 -12.85 -11.92
N SER A 126 -11.00 -13.37 -11.45
CA SER A 126 -11.05 -14.33 -10.36
C SER A 126 -11.72 -15.65 -10.76
N ILE A 127 -11.73 -16.61 -9.84
CA ILE A 127 -12.48 -17.87 -10.00
C ILE A 127 -14.01 -17.66 -10.02
N TYR A 128 -14.49 -16.47 -9.65
CA TYR A 128 -15.92 -16.14 -9.60
C TYR A 128 -16.44 -15.57 -10.94
N ASP A 129 -15.54 -15.25 -11.87
CA ASP A 129 -15.88 -14.73 -13.18
C ASP A 129 -16.55 -15.82 -14.03
N LYS A 130 -17.56 -15.43 -14.83
CA LYS A 130 -18.25 -16.37 -15.73
C LYS A 130 -17.38 -16.83 -16.92
N GLN A 131 -16.27 -16.14 -17.17
CA GLN A 131 -15.36 -16.38 -18.27
C GLN A 131 -13.93 -16.26 -17.76
N THR A 132 -13.02 -17.07 -18.31
CA THR A 132 -11.59 -16.99 -17.95
C THR A 132 -10.97 -15.70 -18.46
N GLY A 133 -10.26 -14.99 -17.57
CA GLY A 133 -9.44 -13.81 -17.89
C GLY A 133 -7.99 -13.99 -17.46
N TYR A 134 -7.10 -13.08 -17.85
CA TYR A 134 -5.72 -13.08 -17.34
C TYR A 134 -5.67 -12.33 -16.00
N SER A 135 -4.96 -12.86 -15.01
CA SER A 135 -4.83 -12.18 -13.71
C SER A 135 -4.14 -10.82 -13.83
N SER A 136 -3.19 -10.66 -14.77
CA SER A 136 -2.44 -9.42 -15.01
C SER A 136 -2.24 -9.21 -16.51
N SER A 137 -3.18 -8.51 -17.15
CA SER A 137 -3.08 -8.09 -18.55
C SER A 137 -2.38 -6.74 -18.65
N ILE A 138 -1.48 -6.54 -19.61
CA ILE A 138 -0.91 -5.20 -19.89
C ILE A 138 -1.95 -4.29 -20.57
N TYR A 139 -2.74 -4.84 -21.49
CA TYR A 139 -3.76 -4.16 -22.29
C TYR A 139 -5.07 -4.97 -22.31
N PRO A 140 -6.23 -4.33 -22.55
CA PRO A 140 -7.50 -5.05 -22.62
C PRO A 140 -7.57 -5.94 -23.86
N LYS A 141 -8.31 -7.06 -23.76
CA LYS A 141 -8.61 -7.92 -24.90
C LYS A 141 -9.68 -7.29 -25.78
N SER A 142 -9.65 -7.60 -27.07
CA SER A 142 -10.67 -7.13 -28.04
C SER A 142 -12.11 -7.57 -27.70
N ILE A 143 -12.26 -8.69 -26.96
CA ILE A 143 -13.54 -9.23 -26.50
C ILE A 143 -14.06 -8.53 -25.24
N GLU A 144 -13.20 -7.87 -24.46
CA GLU A 144 -13.61 -7.11 -23.28
C GLU A 144 -14.37 -5.85 -23.70
N LYS A 145 -15.41 -5.52 -22.94
CA LYS A 145 -16.34 -4.41 -23.19
C LYS A 145 -16.72 -3.75 -21.87
N GLY A 146 -17.02 -2.46 -21.92
CA GLY A 146 -17.43 -1.71 -20.72
C GLY A 146 -16.31 -1.66 -19.69
N GLU A 147 -16.67 -1.81 -18.41
CA GLU A 147 -15.72 -1.76 -17.29
C GLU A 147 -14.59 -2.78 -17.38
N ALA A 148 -14.82 -3.94 -18.01
CA ALA A 148 -13.77 -4.94 -18.20
C ALA A 148 -12.57 -4.42 -19.02
N GLN A 149 -12.76 -3.37 -19.83
CA GLN A 149 -11.65 -2.73 -20.57
C GLN A 149 -10.68 -1.97 -19.65
N GLN A 150 -11.04 -1.76 -18.39
CA GLN A 150 -10.22 -1.09 -17.38
C GLN A 150 -9.33 -2.08 -16.61
N PHE A 151 -9.58 -3.39 -16.75
CA PHE A 151 -8.92 -4.43 -15.96
C PHE A 151 -7.57 -4.84 -16.57
N ASN A 152 -6.66 -3.88 -16.68
CA ASN A 152 -5.32 -4.05 -17.20
C ASN A 152 -4.35 -2.99 -16.65
N THR A 153 -3.06 -3.30 -16.67
CA THR A 153 -1.97 -2.48 -16.11
C THR A 153 -1.91 -1.09 -16.74
N GLU A 154 -2.07 -0.96 -18.06
CA GLU A 154 -1.95 0.34 -18.73
C GLU A 154 -3.06 1.29 -18.27
N TRP A 155 -4.30 0.83 -18.26
CA TRP A 155 -5.43 1.65 -17.82
C TRP A 155 -5.30 2.02 -16.33
N SER A 156 -5.02 1.04 -15.46
CA SER A 156 -4.90 1.29 -14.01
C SER A 156 -3.76 2.26 -13.69
N ALA A 157 -2.62 2.15 -14.35
CA ALA A 157 -1.49 3.05 -14.13
C ALA A 157 -1.79 4.47 -14.63
N ALA A 158 -2.46 4.60 -15.78
CA ALA A 158 -2.89 5.90 -16.29
C ALA A 158 -3.91 6.57 -15.36
N TYR A 159 -4.87 5.80 -14.83
CA TYR A 159 -5.91 6.31 -13.94
C TYR A 159 -5.37 6.74 -12.57
N LEU A 160 -4.35 6.04 -12.04
CA LEU A 160 -3.75 6.39 -10.75
C LEU A 160 -3.09 7.78 -10.75
N ILE A 161 -2.61 8.24 -11.91
CA ILE A 161 -1.84 9.49 -12.06
C ILE A 161 -2.63 10.62 -12.76
N GLU A 162 -3.91 10.41 -13.05
CA GLU A 162 -4.81 11.41 -13.64
C GLU A 162 -5.16 12.51 -12.63
#